data_AF-A0A1F6ZWA8-F1
#
_entry.id   AF-A0A1F6ZWA8-F1
#
_cell.length_a   1.000
_cell.length_b   1.000
_cell.length_c   1.000
_cell.angle_alpha   90.00
_cell.angle_beta   90.00
_cell.angle_gamma   90.00
#
_symmetry.space_group_name_H-M   'P 1'
#
loop_
_entity.id
_entity.type
_entity.pdbx_description
1 polymer ?
#
loop_
_entity_poly.entity_id
_entity_poly.type
_entity_poly.pdbx_seq_one_letter_code
_entity_poly.pdbx_strand_id
1 'polypeptide(L)'
;MKRSNKYFYSAVTLITVIAILLRYHYSLTQDLWIDEAMVLEIVQENDWKQLALVEHWDKSHPPLLYFYTKALLNFFSNDNKIALRALSLVFGGLATIPLMYYLKKTTSSLAVSFVGGILFAINPTVTVNSFSLRPYGVAIFLFLVFLVVTRKFDFNREPKLLSWQLIFINFLIVLSFFWDYSTIWFIIPFGVLLIFKVKNIEKIIAWFWLSILCLITWMPIFIGNFSEISLLNSYANNTSLFDFLNGIFGLNFLTHLNQSQSFYIIYGSYIAITIGLLCLLFIQKNKTILLYALLPILVAVSFSFFYNKIICSKTLYHVSGFHSHGHFDTGNKQKNFATLSSTLIHIFVLYLKL
;
A
#
# COMPACT_ATOMS: atom_id res chain seq x y z
N MET A 1 20.78 34.15 -12.03
CA MET A 1 19.92 33.00 -11.64
C MET A 1 20.41 31.60 -12.09
N LYS A 2 21.28 31.42 -13.10
CA LYS A 2 21.70 30.05 -13.55
C LYS A 2 22.63 29.30 -12.57
N ARG A 3 23.50 30.00 -11.82
CA ARG A 3 24.49 29.35 -10.91
C ARG A 3 23.86 28.62 -9.70
N SER A 4 22.77 29.12 -9.11
CA SER A 4 22.17 28.47 -7.92
C SER A 4 21.50 27.13 -8.23
N ASN A 5 21.09 26.91 -9.48
CA ASN A 5 20.50 25.64 -9.90
C ASN A 5 21.52 24.49 -9.92
N LYS A 6 22.80 24.75 -10.27
CA LYS A 6 23.83 23.70 -10.35
C LYS A 6 24.06 23.06 -8.98
N TYR A 7 24.31 23.88 -7.95
CA TYR A 7 24.53 23.39 -6.59
C TYR A 7 23.30 22.66 -6.03
N PHE A 8 22.10 23.15 -6.35
CA PHE A 8 20.87 22.47 -5.96
C PHE A 8 20.77 21.06 -6.57
N TYR A 9 20.98 20.91 -7.88
CA TYR A 9 20.94 19.59 -8.52
C TYR A 9 22.05 18.68 -8.01
N SER A 10 23.27 19.19 -7.81
CA SER A 10 24.35 18.43 -7.19
C SER A 10 24.00 17.93 -5.79
N ALA A 11 23.36 18.77 -4.96
CA ALA A 11 22.93 18.38 -3.62
C ALA A 11 21.84 17.30 -3.67
N VAL A 12 20.84 17.44 -4.55
CA VAL A 12 19.80 16.42 -4.74
C VAL A 12 20.39 15.09 -5.20
N THR A 13 21.31 15.11 -6.17
CA THR A 13 22.02 13.92 -6.64
C THR A 13 22.80 13.28 -5.50
N LEU A 14 23.57 14.06 -4.73
CA LEU A 14 24.34 13.55 -3.60
C LEU A 14 23.43 12.88 -2.55
N ILE A 15 22.33 13.52 -2.17
CA ILE A 15 21.36 12.95 -1.21
C ILE A 15 20.74 11.66 -1.76
N THR A 16 20.39 11.64 -3.04
CA THR A 16 19.82 10.45 -3.69
C THR A 16 20.82 9.30 -3.69
N VAL A 17 22.09 9.56 -4.02
CA VAL A 17 23.18 8.58 -4.01
C VAL A 17 23.43 8.05 -2.60
N ILE A 18 23.53 8.93 -1.59
CA ILE A 18 23.71 8.50 -0.20
C ILE A 18 22.53 7.64 0.26
N ALA A 19 21.30 8.08 -0.01
CA ALA A 19 20.10 7.35 0.39
C ALA A 19 20.02 5.96 -0.26
N ILE A 20 20.29 5.84 -1.56
CA ILE A 20 20.24 4.54 -2.24
C ILE A 20 21.36 3.61 -1.77
N LEU A 21 22.57 4.13 -1.50
CA LEU A 21 23.67 3.32 -0.96
C LEU A 21 23.33 2.76 0.43
N LEU A 22 22.75 3.58 1.30
CA LEU A 22 22.28 3.12 2.61
C LEU A 22 21.17 2.07 2.46
N ARG A 23 20.17 2.32 1.62
CA ARG A 23 19.05 1.38 1.38
C ARG A 23 19.54 0.06 0.76
N TYR A 24 20.50 0.13 -0.14
CA TYR A 24 21.16 -1.05 -0.73
C TYR A 24 21.91 -1.86 0.35
N HIS A 25 22.66 -1.19 1.22
CA HIS A 25 23.35 -1.85 2.33
C HIS A 25 22.36 -2.52 3.31
N TYR A 26 21.25 -1.87 3.64
CA TYR A 26 20.19 -2.50 4.43
C TYR A 26 19.56 -3.70 3.71
N SER A 27 19.31 -3.60 2.40
CA SER A 27 18.79 -4.70 1.59
C SER A 27 19.68 -5.94 1.60
N LEU A 28 21.00 -5.74 1.66
CA LEU A 28 22.00 -6.80 1.74
C LEU A 28 22.03 -7.52 3.10
N THR A 29 22.00 -6.73 4.17
CA THR A 29 22.22 -7.21 5.54
C THR A 29 20.96 -7.79 6.18
N GLN A 30 19.78 -7.36 5.71
CA GLN A 30 18.50 -7.82 6.25
C GLN A 30 18.06 -9.14 5.61
N ASP A 31 17.72 -10.10 6.45
CA ASP A 31 16.98 -11.29 6.04
C ASP A 31 15.61 -10.93 5.47
N LEU A 32 15.01 -11.91 4.80
CA LEU A 32 13.65 -11.77 4.30
C LEU A 32 12.70 -11.62 5.48
N TRP A 33 11.81 -10.66 5.36
CA TRP A 33 10.70 -10.48 6.29
C TRP A 33 9.68 -11.58 6.05
N ILE A 34 8.86 -11.83 7.07
CA ILE A 34 7.92 -12.96 7.02
C ILE A 34 7.01 -12.89 5.79
N ASP A 35 6.50 -11.71 5.46
CA ASP A 35 5.63 -11.51 4.31
C ASP A 35 6.38 -11.52 2.96
N GLU A 36 7.66 -11.15 2.93
CA GLU A 36 8.49 -11.38 1.73
C GLU A 36 8.71 -12.88 1.50
N ALA A 37 8.91 -13.65 2.56
CA ALA A 37 9.03 -15.11 2.49
C ALA A 37 7.71 -15.74 2.00
N MET A 38 6.56 -15.26 2.49
CA MET A 38 5.24 -15.69 2.00
C MET A 38 5.08 -15.45 0.49
N VAL A 39 5.49 -14.27 -0.01
CA VAL A 39 5.47 -13.97 -1.45
C VAL A 39 6.30 -14.99 -2.25
N LEU A 40 7.48 -15.37 -1.75
CA LEU A 40 8.32 -16.38 -2.40
C LEU A 40 7.69 -17.77 -2.39
N GLU A 41 7.13 -18.18 -1.25
CA GLU A 41 6.44 -19.47 -1.10
C GLU A 41 5.28 -19.58 -2.10
N ILE A 42 4.40 -18.55 -2.14
CA ILE A 42 3.28 -18.48 -3.09
C ILE A 42 3.78 -18.61 -4.53
N VAL A 43 4.83 -17.89 -4.89
CA VAL A 43 5.36 -17.88 -6.26
C VAL A 43 5.99 -19.22 -6.65
N GLN A 44 6.56 -19.94 -5.70
CA GLN A 44 7.17 -21.25 -5.92
C GLN A 44 6.13 -22.35 -6.07
N GLU A 45 5.07 -22.32 -5.26
CA GLU A 45 4.03 -23.35 -5.22
C GLU A 45 3.02 -23.22 -6.36
N ASN A 46 2.85 -22.03 -6.94
CA ASN A 46 1.77 -21.75 -7.89
C ASN A 46 2.31 -21.46 -9.28
N ASP A 47 1.67 -21.97 -10.33
CA ASP A 47 2.02 -21.63 -11.71
C ASP A 47 1.56 -20.21 -12.12
N TRP A 48 1.89 -19.79 -13.34
CA TRP A 48 1.50 -18.46 -13.84
C TRP A 48 -0.01 -18.23 -13.87
N LYS A 49 -0.79 -19.27 -14.16
CA LYS A 49 -2.25 -19.17 -14.26
C LYS A 49 -2.87 -19.01 -12.87
N GLN A 50 -2.42 -19.81 -11.91
CA GLN A 50 -2.85 -19.73 -10.51
C GLN A 50 -2.52 -18.37 -9.90
N LEU A 51 -1.32 -17.83 -10.17
CA LEU A 51 -0.96 -16.48 -9.77
C LEU A 51 -1.82 -15.40 -10.45
N ALA A 52 -2.14 -15.57 -11.74
CA ALA A 52 -2.98 -14.62 -12.48
C ALA A 52 -4.39 -14.51 -11.91
N LEU A 53 -4.94 -15.65 -11.50
CA LEU A 53 -6.30 -15.77 -10.96
C LEU A 53 -6.35 -15.55 -9.45
N VAL A 54 -5.20 -15.33 -8.80
CA VAL A 54 -5.07 -15.19 -7.33
C VAL A 54 -5.69 -16.40 -6.62
N GLU A 55 -5.47 -17.58 -7.20
CA GLU A 55 -5.92 -18.89 -6.71
C GLU A 55 -4.94 -19.46 -5.67
N HIS A 56 -4.41 -18.61 -4.80
CA HIS A 56 -3.51 -18.98 -3.71
C HIS A 56 -4.05 -18.46 -2.38
N TRP A 57 -3.45 -18.94 -1.29
CA TRP A 57 -3.94 -18.71 0.06
C TRP A 57 -3.86 -17.23 0.46
N ASP A 58 -2.82 -16.49 0.06
CA ASP A 58 -2.73 -15.04 0.36
C ASP A 58 -3.31 -14.15 -0.74
N LYS A 59 -4.58 -13.78 -0.61
CA LYS A 59 -5.23 -12.86 -1.56
C LYS A 59 -5.00 -11.37 -1.25
N SER A 60 -3.94 -11.02 -0.51
CA SER A 60 -3.72 -9.64 -0.02
C SER A 60 -3.08 -8.71 -1.05
N HIS A 61 -2.37 -9.28 -2.04
CA HIS A 61 -1.68 -8.51 -3.07
C HIS A 61 -2.21 -8.84 -4.47
N PRO A 62 -2.16 -7.88 -5.41
CA PRO A 62 -2.46 -8.15 -6.80
C PRO A 62 -1.30 -8.86 -7.54
N PRO A 63 -1.55 -9.48 -8.72
CA PRO A 63 -0.68 -10.47 -9.34
C PRO A 63 0.64 -9.90 -9.85
N LEU A 64 0.78 -8.59 -10.11
CA LEU A 64 2.04 -8.08 -10.68
C LEU A 64 3.23 -8.29 -9.75
N LEU A 65 3.03 -8.22 -8.43
CA LEU A 65 4.10 -8.51 -7.48
C LEU A 65 4.55 -9.97 -7.62
N TYR A 66 3.61 -10.90 -7.70
CA TYR A 66 3.90 -12.32 -7.85
C TYR A 66 4.51 -12.63 -9.23
N PHE A 67 4.01 -12.03 -10.31
CA PHE A 67 4.58 -12.18 -11.64
C PHE A 67 6.00 -11.65 -11.74
N TYR A 68 6.25 -10.47 -11.18
CA TYR A 68 7.59 -9.89 -11.10
C TYR A 68 8.53 -10.84 -10.35
N THR A 69 8.11 -11.31 -9.19
CA THR A 69 8.93 -12.21 -8.36
C THR A 69 9.19 -13.53 -9.08
N LYS A 70 8.17 -14.13 -9.70
CA LYS A 70 8.31 -15.38 -10.47
C LYS A 70 9.24 -15.22 -11.66
N ALA A 71 9.12 -14.09 -12.38
CA ALA A 71 10.02 -13.78 -13.48
C ALA A 71 11.48 -13.68 -13.01
N LEU A 72 11.73 -13.06 -11.85
CA LEU A 72 13.08 -12.97 -11.30
C LEU A 72 13.64 -14.33 -10.87
N LEU A 73 12.82 -15.20 -10.29
CA LEU A 73 13.26 -16.54 -9.89
C LEU A 73 13.66 -17.43 -11.08
N ASN A 74 13.26 -17.09 -12.30
CA ASN A 74 13.77 -17.75 -13.51
C ASN A 74 15.22 -17.35 -13.83
N PHE A 75 15.72 -16.24 -13.30
CA PHE A 75 17.06 -15.70 -13.58
C PHE A 75 17.99 -15.69 -12.37
N PHE A 76 17.43 -15.65 -11.15
CA PHE A 76 18.16 -15.51 -9.90
C PHE A 76 17.68 -16.54 -8.88
N SER A 77 18.58 -16.98 -7.99
CA SER A 77 18.22 -17.84 -6.87
C SER A 77 17.41 -17.07 -5.81
N ASN A 78 16.66 -17.83 -5.00
CA ASN A 78 15.90 -17.29 -3.86
C ASN A 78 16.79 -16.55 -2.85
N ASP A 79 18.07 -16.93 -2.74
CA ASP A 79 19.04 -16.32 -1.83
C ASP A 79 19.51 -14.94 -2.29
N ASN A 80 19.25 -14.56 -3.55
CA ASN A 80 19.62 -13.26 -4.08
C ASN A 80 18.60 -12.18 -3.68
N LYS A 81 18.63 -11.80 -2.41
CA LYS A 81 17.73 -10.81 -1.79
C LYS A 81 17.74 -9.47 -2.53
N ILE A 82 18.90 -9.02 -3.01
CA ILE A 82 19.00 -7.76 -3.78
C ILE A 82 18.18 -7.86 -5.06
N ALA A 83 18.36 -8.94 -5.84
CA ALA A 83 17.65 -9.10 -7.10
C ALA A 83 16.14 -9.08 -6.89
N LEU A 84 15.66 -9.79 -5.86
CA LEU A 84 14.25 -9.81 -5.45
C LEU A 84 13.75 -8.41 -5.05
N ARG A 85 14.56 -7.63 -4.34
CA ARG A 85 14.20 -6.28 -3.86
C ARG A 85 14.53 -5.16 -4.87
N ALA A 86 15.04 -5.50 -6.06
CA ALA A 86 15.63 -4.53 -7.00
C ALA A 86 14.62 -3.48 -7.47
N LEU A 87 13.38 -3.88 -7.75
CA LEU A 87 12.37 -2.97 -8.26
C LEU A 87 11.95 -1.95 -7.18
N SER A 88 11.81 -2.38 -5.92
CA SER A 88 11.60 -1.46 -4.80
C SER A 88 12.80 -0.54 -4.57
N LEU A 89 14.03 -1.05 -4.69
CA LEU A 89 15.26 -0.23 -4.58
C LEU A 89 15.33 0.84 -5.66
N VAL A 90 15.03 0.48 -6.90
CA VAL A 90 15.07 1.41 -8.03
C VAL A 90 13.92 2.41 -7.96
N PHE A 91 12.68 1.94 -7.88
CA PHE A 91 11.53 2.83 -7.95
C PHE A 91 11.24 3.50 -6.62
N GLY A 92 11.11 2.72 -5.54
CA GLY A 92 10.87 3.24 -4.19
C GLY A 92 12.06 3.99 -3.60
N GLY A 93 13.29 3.63 -3.99
CA GLY A 93 14.53 4.22 -3.50
C GLY A 93 15.08 5.33 -4.38
N LEU A 94 15.64 4.93 -5.53
CA LEU A 94 16.38 5.82 -6.41
C LEU A 94 15.48 6.87 -7.09
N ALA A 95 14.29 6.48 -7.54
CA ALA A 95 13.45 7.34 -8.39
C ALA A 95 12.52 8.26 -7.60
N THR A 96 12.02 7.86 -6.43
CA THR A 96 11.05 8.68 -5.64
C THR A 96 11.66 9.97 -5.11
N ILE A 97 12.93 9.95 -4.67
CA ILE A 97 13.63 11.11 -4.11
C ILE A 97 13.70 12.29 -5.11
N PRO A 98 14.31 12.15 -6.31
CA PRO A 98 14.36 13.23 -7.29
C PRO A 98 12.98 13.68 -7.77
N LEU A 99 12.01 12.75 -7.81
CA LEU A 99 10.65 13.05 -8.22
C LEU A 99 9.90 13.92 -7.18
N MET A 100 10.11 13.66 -5.89
CA MET A 100 9.59 14.49 -4.81
C MET A 100 10.19 15.90 -4.84
N TYR A 101 11.50 16.03 -5.09
CA TYR A 101 12.13 17.33 -5.31
C TYR A 101 11.54 18.07 -6.51
N TYR A 102 11.28 17.38 -7.62
CA TYR A 102 10.68 17.95 -8.82
C TYR A 102 9.25 18.48 -8.54
N LEU A 103 8.43 17.71 -7.82
CA LEU A 103 7.07 18.11 -7.42
C LEU A 103 7.06 19.37 -6.55
N LYS A 104 7.97 19.46 -5.58
CA LYS A 104 8.03 20.62 -4.69
C LYS A 104 8.62 21.87 -5.36
N LYS A 105 9.64 21.71 -6.21
CA LYS A 105 10.24 22.84 -6.94
C LYS A 105 9.21 23.60 -7.77
N THR A 106 8.18 22.89 -8.23
CA THR A 106 7.12 23.48 -9.04
C THR A 106 6.02 24.13 -8.20
N THR A 107 5.78 23.73 -6.93
CA THR A 107 4.76 24.33 -6.04
C THR A 107 5.28 25.37 -5.05
N SER A 108 6.58 25.42 -4.78
CA SER A 108 7.10 26.15 -3.62
C SER A 108 8.50 26.72 -3.89
N SER A 109 9.03 27.46 -2.91
CA SER A 109 10.41 27.95 -2.97
C SER A 109 11.43 26.81 -3.00
N LEU A 110 12.64 27.11 -3.47
CA LEU A 110 13.74 26.15 -3.53
C LEU A 110 14.05 25.53 -2.15
N ALA A 111 14.03 26.35 -1.09
CA ALA A 111 14.31 25.91 0.27
C ALA A 111 13.26 24.91 0.78
N VAL A 112 11.97 25.19 0.58
CA VAL A 112 10.88 24.28 0.96
C VAL A 112 10.98 22.96 0.19
N SER A 113 11.38 23.02 -1.08
CA SER A 113 11.59 21.83 -1.90
C SER A 113 12.75 20.99 -1.41
N PHE A 114 13.84 21.64 -1.02
CA PHE A 114 15.02 20.98 -0.49
C PHE A 114 14.74 20.29 0.85
N VAL A 115 14.15 21.02 1.80
CA VAL A 115 13.78 20.48 3.12
C VAL A 115 12.77 19.34 2.97
N GLY A 116 11.73 19.51 2.14
CA GLY A 116 10.72 18.49 1.90
C GLY A 116 11.28 17.20 1.30
N GLY A 117 12.24 17.30 0.38
CA GLY A 117 12.88 16.11 -0.19
C GLY A 117 13.86 15.43 0.77
N ILE A 118 14.55 16.18 1.66
CA ILE A 118 15.36 15.59 2.74
C ILE A 118 14.45 14.80 3.69
N LEU A 119 13.38 15.43 4.18
CA LEU A 119 12.42 14.78 5.09
C LEU A 119 11.82 13.52 4.47
N PHE A 120 11.53 13.54 3.16
CA PHE A 120 11.07 12.37 2.43
C PHE A 120 12.16 11.29 2.30
N ALA A 121 13.41 11.67 2.01
CA ALA A 121 14.53 10.75 1.85
C ALA A 121 14.90 10.03 3.16
N ILE A 122 14.78 10.70 4.31
CA ILE A 122 15.06 10.12 5.63
C ILE A 122 13.83 9.53 6.32
N ASN A 123 12.64 9.60 5.68
CA ASN A 123 11.42 9.06 6.26
C ASN A 123 11.58 7.54 6.47
N PRO A 124 11.40 7.02 7.70
CA PRO A 124 11.61 5.60 7.98
C PRO A 124 10.70 4.68 7.16
N THR A 125 9.43 5.06 7.00
CA THR A 125 8.43 4.30 6.24
C THR A 125 8.80 4.22 4.76
N VAL A 126 9.21 5.32 4.13
CA VAL A 126 9.66 5.32 2.73
C VAL A 126 10.93 4.50 2.58
N THR A 127 11.85 4.63 3.54
CA THR A 127 13.14 3.93 3.51
C THR A 127 12.94 2.42 3.60
N VAL A 128 12.19 1.93 4.59
CA VAL A 128 11.82 0.51 4.74
C VAL A 128 11.18 -0.04 3.46
N ASN A 129 10.14 0.65 2.96
CA ASN A 129 9.40 0.18 1.79
C ASN A 129 10.20 0.25 0.49
N SER A 130 11.33 0.96 0.49
CA SER A 130 12.20 1.06 -0.68
C SER A 130 13.22 -0.07 -0.79
N PHE A 131 13.38 -0.94 0.21
CA PHE A 131 14.29 -2.08 0.09
C PHE A 131 13.63 -3.42 0.40
N SER A 132 12.32 -3.47 0.58
CA SER A 132 11.55 -4.70 0.77
C SER A 132 10.90 -5.19 -0.54
N LEU A 133 10.76 -6.51 -0.71
CA LEU A 133 9.94 -7.21 -1.70
C LEU A 133 8.45 -7.07 -1.30
N ARG A 134 7.98 -5.83 -1.32
CA ARG A 134 6.62 -5.42 -1.00
C ARG A 134 6.15 -4.42 -2.03
N PRO A 135 4.84 -4.26 -2.24
CA PRO A 135 4.35 -3.42 -3.32
C PRO A 135 4.49 -1.92 -3.02
N TYR A 136 4.61 -1.54 -1.76
CA TYR A 136 4.51 -0.15 -1.29
C TYR A 136 5.54 0.81 -1.89
N GLY A 137 6.80 0.41 -2.05
CA GLY A 137 7.85 1.29 -2.61
C GLY A 137 7.52 1.75 -4.03
N VAL A 138 6.98 0.82 -4.83
CA VAL A 138 6.57 1.05 -6.22
C VAL A 138 5.26 1.83 -6.27
N ALA A 139 4.32 1.52 -5.38
CA ALA A 139 3.08 2.29 -5.25
C ALA A 139 3.36 3.77 -4.95
N ILE A 140 4.32 4.07 -4.05
CA ILE A 140 4.76 5.44 -3.77
C ILE A 140 5.37 6.08 -5.03
N PHE A 141 6.21 5.37 -5.77
CA PHE A 141 6.77 5.87 -7.03
C PHE A 141 5.66 6.21 -8.04
N LEU A 142 4.75 5.28 -8.31
CA LEU A 142 3.64 5.46 -9.24
C LEU A 142 2.72 6.61 -8.81
N PHE A 143 2.50 6.78 -7.51
CA PHE A 143 1.76 7.93 -6.97
C PHE A 143 2.44 9.25 -7.32
N LEU A 144 3.75 9.37 -7.09
CA LEU A 144 4.50 10.58 -7.40
C LEU A 144 4.49 10.87 -8.91
N VAL A 145 4.60 9.83 -9.75
CA VAL A 145 4.48 9.99 -11.22
C VAL A 145 3.08 10.48 -11.58
N PHE A 146 2.05 9.87 -11.01
CA PHE A 146 0.66 10.27 -11.16
C PHE A 146 0.47 11.75 -10.79
N LEU A 147 1.02 12.22 -9.66
CA LEU A 147 0.97 13.63 -9.25
C LEU A 147 1.68 14.56 -10.26
N VAL A 148 2.82 14.15 -10.80
CA VAL A 148 3.56 14.95 -11.81
C VAL A 148 2.74 15.09 -13.09
N VAL A 149 2.15 14.00 -13.56
CA VAL A 149 1.39 13.95 -14.81
C VAL A 149 0.09 14.75 -14.67
N THR A 150 -0.68 14.49 -13.62
CA THR A 150 -1.96 15.19 -13.38
C THR A 150 -1.78 16.69 -13.19
N ARG A 151 -0.64 17.11 -12.61
CA ARG A 151 -0.33 18.53 -12.51
C ARG A 151 -0.11 19.21 -13.86
N LYS A 152 0.53 18.52 -14.81
CA LYS A 152 0.80 19.03 -16.17
C LYS A 152 -0.41 18.90 -17.09
N PHE A 153 -1.48 18.27 -16.62
CA PHE A 153 -2.69 18.06 -17.40
C PHE A 153 -3.44 19.38 -17.58
N ASP A 154 -3.62 19.79 -18.83
CA ASP A 154 -4.39 20.98 -19.17
C ASP A 154 -5.87 20.60 -19.35
N PHE A 155 -6.64 20.81 -18.29
CA PHE A 155 -8.06 20.50 -18.26
C PHE A 155 -8.89 21.33 -19.27
N ASN A 156 -8.39 22.49 -19.70
CA ASN A 156 -9.10 23.43 -20.58
C ASN A 156 -8.79 23.23 -22.06
N ARG A 157 -7.80 22.42 -22.41
CA ARG A 157 -7.44 22.18 -23.81
C ARG A 157 -8.59 21.52 -24.58
N GLU A 158 -8.83 22.04 -25.79
CA GLU A 158 -9.90 21.58 -26.68
C GLU A 158 -9.85 20.06 -26.98
N PRO A 159 -11.02 19.42 -27.15
CA PRO A 159 -11.19 18.02 -26.85
C PRO A 159 -10.75 17.14 -28.02
N LYS A 160 -9.77 16.28 -27.75
CA LYS A 160 -9.85 14.90 -28.25
C LYS A 160 -10.26 14.04 -27.08
N LEU A 161 -11.40 13.35 -27.19
CA LEU A 161 -11.98 12.49 -26.14
C LEU A 161 -10.93 11.51 -25.57
N LEU A 162 -10.04 11.04 -26.43
CA LEU A 162 -8.85 10.25 -26.11
C LEU A 162 -7.56 11.09 -26.21
N SER A 163 -7.39 12.06 -25.31
CA SER A 163 -6.06 12.65 -25.16
C SER A 163 -5.11 11.57 -24.64
N TRP A 164 -3.92 11.46 -25.23
CA TRP A 164 -2.87 10.53 -24.76
C TRP A 164 -2.57 10.69 -23.27
N GLN A 165 -2.76 11.90 -22.72
CA GLN A 165 -2.58 12.17 -21.29
C GLN A 165 -3.64 11.48 -20.42
N LEU A 166 -4.92 11.51 -20.80
CA LEU A 166 -5.98 10.79 -20.06
C LEU A 166 -5.78 9.28 -20.12
N ILE A 167 -5.38 8.76 -21.29
CA ILE A 167 -5.04 7.34 -21.46
C ILE A 167 -3.88 6.98 -20.53
N PHE A 168 -2.82 7.80 -20.51
CA PHE A 168 -1.65 7.56 -19.68
C PHE A 168 -1.97 7.64 -18.17
N ILE A 169 -2.82 8.59 -17.74
CA ILE A 169 -3.25 8.68 -16.34
C ILE A 169 -4.06 7.44 -15.92
N ASN A 170 -5.00 6.98 -16.75
CA ASN A 170 -5.74 5.73 -16.47
C ASN A 170 -4.78 4.54 -16.43
N PHE A 171 -3.84 4.45 -17.38
CA PHE A 171 -2.83 3.41 -17.37
C PHE A 171 -2.02 3.40 -16.06
N LEU A 172 -1.61 4.56 -15.55
CA LEU A 172 -0.90 4.65 -14.27
C LEU A 172 -1.76 4.21 -13.08
N ILE A 173 -3.03 4.60 -13.04
CA ILE A 173 -3.97 4.18 -11.99
C ILE A 173 -4.09 2.66 -12.00
N VAL A 174 -4.31 2.08 -13.17
CA VAL A 174 -4.49 0.63 -13.34
C VAL A 174 -3.21 -0.11 -13.01
N LEU A 175 -2.08 0.31 -13.57
CA LEU A 175 -0.78 -0.26 -13.26
C LEU A 175 -0.49 -0.22 -11.75
N SER A 176 -0.82 0.89 -11.09
CA SER A 176 -0.66 1.02 -9.65
C SER A 176 -1.56 0.06 -8.88
N PHE A 177 -2.81 -0.12 -9.31
CA PHE A 177 -3.79 -0.98 -8.66
C PHE A 177 -3.42 -2.46 -8.80
N PHE A 178 -2.89 -2.83 -9.96
CA PHE A 178 -2.32 -4.15 -10.20
C PHE A 178 -1.02 -4.40 -9.41
N TRP A 179 -0.42 -3.36 -8.84
CA TRP A 179 0.73 -3.48 -7.94
C TRP A 179 0.29 -3.51 -6.47
N ASP A 180 -0.66 -2.66 -6.08
CA ASP A 180 -1.21 -2.59 -4.73
C ASP A 180 -2.68 -2.13 -4.76
N TYR A 181 -3.59 -2.91 -4.16
CA TYR A 181 -5.02 -2.57 -4.14
C TYR A 181 -5.32 -1.23 -3.46
N SER A 182 -4.47 -0.79 -2.52
CA SER A 182 -4.65 0.49 -1.83
C SER A 182 -4.51 1.68 -2.77
N THR A 183 -3.92 1.54 -3.96
CA THR A 183 -3.85 2.66 -4.92
C THR A 183 -5.17 2.94 -5.62
N ILE A 184 -6.24 2.19 -5.32
CA ILE A 184 -7.62 2.59 -5.66
C ILE A 184 -7.92 4.03 -5.18
N TRP A 185 -7.23 4.47 -4.12
CA TRP A 185 -7.27 5.83 -3.63
C TRP A 185 -6.67 6.87 -4.59
N PHE A 186 -6.11 6.50 -5.74
CA PHE A 186 -5.73 7.46 -6.78
C PHE A 186 -6.95 7.90 -7.59
N ILE A 187 -7.94 7.01 -7.75
CA ILE A 187 -9.16 7.24 -8.55
C ILE A 187 -9.97 8.38 -7.94
N ILE A 188 -10.17 8.35 -6.62
CA ILE A 188 -11.07 9.30 -5.94
C ILE A 188 -10.57 10.75 -6.02
N PRO A 189 -9.33 11.09 -5.59
CA PRO A 189 -8.80 12.44 -5.73
C PRO A 189 -8.74 12.88 -7.19
N PHE A 190 -8.45 11.98 -8.13
CA PHE A 190 -8.43 12.32 -9.55
C PHE A 190 -9.81 12.63 -10.10
N GLY A 191 -10.81 11.81 -9.79
CA GLY A 191 -12.20 12.05 -10.18
C GLY A 191 -12.71 13.38 -9.63
N VAL A 192 -12.38 13.68 -8.38
CA VAL A 192 -12.67 14.99 -7.76
C VAL A 192 -11.95 16.12 -8.49
N LEU A 193 -10.65 15.98 -8.78
CA LEU A 193 -9.90 16.96 -9.58
C LEU A 193 -10.56 17.21 -10.95
N LEU A 194 -10.95 16.14 -11.65
CA LEU A 194 -11.62 16.23 -12.95
C LEU A 194 -12.97 16.95 -12.84
N ILE A 195 -13.83 16.58 -11.89
CA ILE A 195 -15.15 17.21 -11.70
C ILE A 195 -15.01 18.72 -11.44
N PHE A 196 -14.02 19.14 -10.64
CA PHE A 196 -13.84 20.56 -10.33
C PHE A 196 -13.15 21.36 -11.43
N LYS A 197 -12.29 20.73 -12.24
CA LYS A 197 -11.45 21.43 -13.23
C LYS A 197 -11.98 21.33 -14.66
N VAL A 198 -12.78 20.31 -14.97
CA VAL A 198 -13.28 20.04 -16.31
C VAL A 198 -14.75 20.41 -16.39
N LYS A 199 -15.08 21.39 -17.24
CA LYS A 199 -16.48 21.76 -17.52
C LYS A 199 -17.18 20.78 -18.47
N ASN A 200 -16.40 19.98 -19.22
CA ASN A 200 -16.92 19.03 -20.19
C ASN A 200 -17.25 17.67 -19.51
N ILE A 201 -18.54 17.39 -19.34
CA ILE A 201 -19.05 16.16 -18.72
C ILE A 201 -18.66 14.89 -19.49
N GLU A 202 -18.50 14.95 -20.82
CA GLU A 202 -18.12 13.81 -21.65
C GLU A 202 -16.72 13.31 -21.30
N LYS A 203 -15.77 14.21 -20.98
CA LYS A 203 -14.43 13.82 -20.51
C LYS A 203 -14.49 13.08 -19.17
N ILE A 204 -15.37 13.50 -18.27
CA ILE A 204 -15.56 12.88 -16.96
C ILE A 204 -16.15 11.48 -17.15
N ILE A 205 -17.19 11.36 -17.98
CA ILE A 205 -17.83 10.08 -18.33
C ILE A 205 -16.82 9.14 -19.01
N ALA A 206 -16.06 9.63 -19.99
CA ALA A 206 -15.05 8.84 -20.70
C ALA A 206 -13.95 8.34 -19.74
N TRP A 207 -13.45 9.19 -18.85
CA TRP A 207 -12.49 8.79 -17.83
C TRP A 207 -13.07 7.71 -16.89
N PHE A 208 -14.30 7.91 -16.41
CA PHE A 208 -14.97 6.98 -15.51
C PHE A 208 -15.14 5.60 -16.16
N TRP A 209 -15.61 5.55 -17.40
CA TRP A 209 -15.75 4.30 -18.14
C TRP A 209 -14.41 3.64 -18.45
N LEU A 210 -13.36 4.41 -18.77
CA LEU A 210 -12.01 3.87 -18.94
C LEU A 210 -11.50 3.24 -17.63
N SER A 211 -11.71 3.90 -16.49
CA SER A 211 -11.34 3.35 -15.18
C SER A 211 -12.13 2.06 -14.87
N ILE A 212 -13.45 2.04 -15.10
CA ILE A 212 -14.27 0.83 -14.94
C ILE A 212 -13.81 -0.29 -15.86
N LEU A 213 -13.60 -0.01 -17.14
CA LEU A 213 -13.18 -1.01 -18.13
C LEU A 213 -11.86 -1.65 -17.73
N CYS A 214 -10.93 -0.89 -17.18
CA CYS A 214 -9.68 -1.47 -16.70
C CYS A 214 -9.87 -2.29 -15.41
N LEU A 215 -10.75 -1.85 -14.51
CA LEU A 215 -11.09 -2.61 -13.30
C LEU A 215 -11.96 -3.85 -13.58
N ILE A 216 -12.62 -3.93 -14.73
CA ILE A 216 -13.48 -5.09 -15.06
C ILE A 216 -12.67 -6.39 -15.17
N THR A 217 -11.39 -6.27 -15.55
CA THR A 217 -10.45 -7.41 -15.63
C THR A 217 -10.29 -8.11 -14.28
N TRP A 218 -10.64 -7.44 -13.19
CA TRP A 218 -10.60 -7.93 -11.82
C TRP A 218 -11.92 -8.48 -11.30
N MET A 219 -13.03 -8.30 -12.02
CA MET A 219 -14.33 -8.82 -11.58
C MET A 219 -14.30 -10.31 -11.24
N PRO A 220 -13.62 -11.20 -11.99
CA PRO A 220 -13.57 -12.62 -11.63
C PRO A 220 -12.99 -12.88 -10.24
N ILE A 221 -11.91 -12.16 -9.87
CA ILE A 221 -11.26 -12.30 -8.57
C ILE A 221 -12.15 -11.78 -7.45
N PHE A 222 -12.82 -10.64 -7.66
CA PHE A 222 -13.80 -10.12 -6.71
C PHE A 222 -14.98 -11.09 -6.54
N ILE A 223 -15.55 -11.59 -7.64
CA ILE A 223 -16.68 -12.53 -7.63
C ILE A 223 -16.31 -13.80 -6.88
N GLY A 224 -15.12 -14.37 -7.15
CA GLY A 224 -14.61 -15.55 -6.44
C GLY A 224 -14.54 -15.32 -4.93
N ASN A 225 -13.97 -14.18 -4.51
CA ASN A 225 -13.89 -13.83 -3.09
C ASN A 225 -15.26 -13.56 -2.45
N PHE A 226 -16.22 -12.98 -3.19
CA PHE A 226 -17.59 -12.79 -2.71
C PHE A 226 -18.32 -14.13 -2.50
N SER A 227 -18.05 -15.14 -3.33
CA SER A 227 -18.66 -16.48 -3.18
C SER A 227 -18.16 -17.24 -1.95
N GLU A 228 -16.90 -17.05 -1.55
CA GLU A 228 -16.39 -17.58 -0.28
C GLU A 228 -17.04 -16.88 0.93
N ILE A 229 -17.27 -15.57 0.82
CA ILE A 229 -17.94 -14.79 1.88
C ILE A 229 -19.41 -15.19 2.03
N SER A 230 -20.12 -15.52 0.95
CA SER A 230 -21.52 -15.97 1.05
C SER A 230 -21.65 -17.34 1.73
N LEU A 231 -20.68 -18.24 1.51
CA LEU A 231 -20.57 -19.50 2.25
C LEU A 231 -20.32 -19.24 3.74
N LEU A 232 -19.44 -18.29 4.08
CA LEU A 232 -19.22 -17.84 5.46
C LEU A 232 -20.47 -17.21 6.10
N ASN A 233 -21.24 -16.43 5.35
CA ASN A 233 -22.47 -15.83 5.84
C ASN A 233 -23.56 -16.87 6.12
N SER A 234 -23.55 -18.01 5.42
CA SER A 234 -24.40 -19.16 5.77
C SER A 234 -24.11 -19.67 7.19
N TYR A 235 -22.83 -19.67 7.60
CA TYR A 235 -22.42 -19.98 8.98
C TYR A 235 -22.68 -18.82 9.96
N ALA A 236 -22.62 -17.57 9.48
CA ALA A 236 -22.85 -16.38 10.29
C ALA A 236 -24.33 -15.96 10.41
N ASN A 237 -25.29 -16.67 9.82
CA ASN A 237 -26.72 -16.38 9.97
C ASN A 237 -27.26 -16.60 11.40
N ASN A 238 -26.41 -17.00 12.35
CA ASN A 238 -26.67 -16.93 13.80
C ASN A 238 -26.06 -15.71 14.49
N THR A 239 -25.34 -14.84 13.77
CA THR A 239 -24.84 -13.57 14.32
C THR A 239 -25.95 -12.53 14.23
N SER A 240 -26.36 -12.05 15.40
CA SER A 240 -27.46 -11.11 15.50
C SER A 240 -27.10 -9.78 14.84
N LEU A 241 -28.10 -8.98 14.45
CA LEU A 241 -27.89 -7.58 14.06
C LEU A 241 -27.08 -6.82 15.13
N PHE A 242 -27.19 -7.23 16.40
CA PHE A 242 -26.43 -6.69 17.50
C PHE A 242 -24.93 -7.02 17.42
N ASP A 243 -24.54 -8.22 17.02
CA ASP A 243 -23.13 -8.58 16.76
C ASP A 243 -22.58 -7.83 15.53
N PHE A 244 -23.43 -7.64 14.52
CA PHE A 244 -23.11 -6.83 13.35
C PHE A 244 -22.86 -5.36 13.70
N LEU A 245 -23.72 -4.76 14.54
CA LEU A 245 -23.59 -3.39 15.03
C LEU A 245 -22.45 -3.27 16.05
N ASN A 246 -22.23 -4.26 16.92
CA ASN A 246 -21.09 -4.28 17.86
C ASN A 246 -19.75 -4.42 17.14
N GLY A 247 -19.70 -5.13 16.00
CA GLY A 247 -18.52 -5.19 15.14
C GLY A 247 -18.29 -3.90 14.32
N ILE A 248 -19.34 -3.12 14.04
CA ILE A 248 -19.25 -1.82 13.33
C ILE A 248 -18.88 -0.69 14.27
N PHE A 249 -19.56 -0.61 15.42
CA PHE A 249 -19.39 0.45 16.41
C PHE A 249 -18.33 0.10 17.45
N GLY A 250 -17.82 -1.12 17.46
CA GLY A 250 -16.86 -1.57 18.45
C GLY A 250 -17.39 -1.37 19.87
N LEU A 251 -18.61 -1.76 20.22
CA LEU A 251 -19.04 -1.60 21.62
C LEU A 251 -18.30 -2.55 22.59
N ASN A 252 -17.53 -3.52 22.05
CA ASN A 252 -16.49 -4.27 22.77
C ASN A 252 -15.11 -3.58 22.80
N PHE A 253 -15.00 -2.31 22.37
CA PHE A 253 -13.79 -1.46 22.41
C PHE A 253 -13.26 -1.23 23.83
N LEU A 254 -14.07 -1.55 24.86
CA LEU A 254 -13.68 -1.48 26.27
C LEU A 254 -13.21 -2.83 26.85
N THR A 255 -13.46 -3.97 26.21
CA THR A 255 -13.18 -5.29 26.81
C THR A 255 -11.84 -5.92 26.37
N HIS A 256 -11.17 -5.37 25.36
CA HIS A 256 -9.83 -5.79 24.91
C HIS A 256 -8.75 -4.69 25.08
N LEU A 257 -8.71 -4.08 26.26
CA LEU A 257 -7.82 -2.96 26.59
C LEU A 257 -6.33 -3.32 26.80
N ASN A 258 -5.96 -4.60 26.86
CA ASN A 258 -4.59 -5.00 27.24
C ASN A 258 -3.61 -5.23 26.06
N GLN A 259 -4.06 -5.23 24.80
CA GLN A 259 -3.17 -5.47 23.64
C GLN A 259 -3.23 -4.37 22.55
N SER A 260 -3.99 -3.30 22.80
CA SER A 260 -4.42 -2.31 21.80
C SER A 260 -3.83 -0.90 21.99
N GLN A 261 -2.87 -0.71 22.90
CA GLN A 261 -2.26 0.61 23.15
C GLN A 261 -1.60 1.22 21.89
N SER A 262 -0.98 0.41 21.03
CA SER A 262 -0.41 0.83 19.75
C SER A 262 -1.47 1.25 18.73
N PHE A 263 -2.63 0.59 18.70
CA PHE A 263 -3.77 1.00 17.86
C PHE A 263 -4.35 2.33 18.31
N TYR A 264 -4.49 2.56 19.62
CA TYR A 264 -5.01 3.84 20.14
C TYR A 264 -4.08 5.02 19.85
N ILE A 265 -2.76 4.82 19.87
CA ILE A 265 -1.80 5.86 19.49
C ILE A 265 -1.93 6.17 17.99
N ILE A 266 -2.10 5.16 17.14
CA ILE A 266 -2.27 5.36 15.69
C ILE A 266 -3.59 6.10 15.41
N TYR A 267 -4.73 5.61 15.90
CA TYR A 267 -6.03 6.26 15.67
C TYR A 267 -6.12 7.64 16.34
N GLY A 268 -5.58 7.78 17.55
CA GLY A 268 -5.48 9.07 18.25
C GLY A 268 -4.61 10.08 17.49
N SER A 269 -3.50 9.62 16.90
CA SER A 269 -2.65 10.48 16.05
C SER A 269 -3.35 10.86 14.75
N TYR A 270 -4.12 9.96 14.12
CA TYR A 270 -4.95 10.29 12.95
C TYR A 270 -6.02 11.32 13.29
N ILE A 271 -6.72 11.16 14.41
CA ILE A 271 -7.74 12.12 14.87
C ILE A 271 -7.09 13.47 15.19
N ALA A 272 -5.96 13.49 15.90
CA ALA A 272 -5.24 14.72 16.23
C ALA A 272 -4.68 15.42 14.99
N ILE A 273 -4.15 14.68 14.00
CA ILE A 273 -3.73 15.23 12.70
C ILE A 273 -4.93 15.78 11.94
N THR A 274 -6.06 15.06 11.95
CA THR A 274 -7.31 15.51 11.32
C THR A 274 -7.78 16.80 11.99
N ILE A 275 -7.84 16.87 13.31
CA ILE A 275 -8.21 18.08 14.07
C ILE A 275 -7.22 19.22 13.82
N GLY A 276 -5.91 18.96 13.80
CA GLY A 276 -4.90 19.96 13.47
C GLY A 276 -5.05 20.52 12.05
N LEU A 277 -5.38 19.66 11.08
CA LEU A 277 -5.74 20.06 9.73
C LEU A 277 -7.07 20.80 9.71
N LEU A 278 -8.05 20.42 10.56
CA LEU A 278 -9.34 21.10 10.76
C LEU A 278 -9.15 22.53 11.34
N CYS A 279 -8.20 22.71 12.27
CA CYS A 279 -7.85 24.02 12.83
C CYS A 279 -7.10 24.89 11.81
N LEU A 280 -6.24 24.30 10.98
CA LEU A 280 -5.63 25.00 9.84
C LEU A 280 -6.68 25.44 8.80
N LEU A 281 -7.85 24.79 8.71
CA LEU A 281 -8.97 25.23 7.85
C LEU A 281 -9.50 26.61 8.23
N PHE A 282 -9.49 26.94 9.53
CA PHE A 282 -9.97 28.23 10.00
C PHE A 282 -9.02 29.37 9.63
N ILE A 283 -7.79 29.05 9.26
CA ILE A 283 -6.71 30.02 9.03
C ILE A 283 -6.48 30.27 7.52
N GLN A 284 -6.75 29.31 6.61
CA GLN A 284 -6.47 29.46 5.18
C GLN A 284 -7.69 29.72 4.29
N LYS A 285 -7.61 30.76 3.44
CA LYS A 285 -8.67 31.21 2.51
C LYS A 285 -8.95 30.28 1.32
N ASN A 286 -8.09 29.31 1.01
CA ASN A 286 -8.16 28.54 -0.25
C ASN A 286 -8.81 27.16 -0.08
N LYS A 287 -10.14 27.11 -0.21
CA LYS A 287 -10.99 25.93 0.01
C LYS A 287 -10.70 24.72 -0.91
N THR A 288 -9.99 24.90 -2.03
CA THR A 288 -9.73 23.79 -2.97
C THR A 288 -8.58 22.89 -2.49
N ILE A 289 -7.50 23.49 -1.97
CA ILE A 289 -6.37 22.74 -1.36
C ILE A 289 -6.86 21.94 -0.15
N LEU A 290 -7.83 22.49 0.56
CA LEU A 290 -8.56 21.94 1.70
C LEU A 290 -9.22 20.59 1.40
N LEU A 291 -9.99 20.56 0.31
CA LEU A 291 -10.74 19.38 -0.10
C LEU A 291 -9.79 18.24 -0.50
N TYR A 292 -8.65 18.59 -1.12
CA TYR A 292 -7.63 17.62 -1.52
C TYR A 292 -6.88 16.99 -0.34
N ALA A 293 -6.75 17.69 0.80
CA ALA A 293 -6.09 17.16 1.99
C ALA A 293 -7.03 16.32 2.87
N LEU A 294 -8.30 16.73 3.01
CA LEU A 294 -9.28 16.06 3.88
C LEU A 294 -9.92 14.82 3.26
N LEU A 295 -10.17 14.83 1.95
CA LEU A 295 -10.88 13.72 1.31
C LEU A 295 -10.15 12.37 1.47
N PRO A 296 -8.82 12.26 1.26
CA PRO A 296 -8.12 11.00 1.48
C PRO A 296 -8.16 10.53 2.94
N ILE A 297 -8.17 11.47 3.90
CA ILE A 297 -8.23 11.16 5.34
C ILE A 297 -9.62 10.65 5.73
N LEU A 298 -10.69 11.35 5.33
CA LEU A 298 -12.06 10.93 5.59
C LEU A 298 -12.34 9.55 4.98
N VAL A 299 -11.84 9.34 3.77
CA VAL A 299 -11.97 8.08 3.05
C VAL A 299 -11.15 6.96 3.70
N ALA A 300 -9.91 7.23 4.13
CA ALA A 300 -9.09 6.27 4.86
C ALA A 300 -9.71 5.89 6.23
N VAL A 301 -10.23 6.89 6.95
CA VAL A 301 -10.98 6.68 8.21
C VAL A 301 -12.22 5.82 7.93
N SER A 302 -13.00 6.16 6.91
CA SER A 302 -14.18 5.37 6.51
C SER A 302 -13.79 3.92 6.19
N PHE A 303 -12.72 3.71 5.43
CA PHE A 303 -12.24 2.38 5.07
C PHE A 303 -11.73 1.59 6.27
N SER A 304 -11.06 2.23 7.23
CA SER A 304 -10.57 1.57 8.45
C SER A 304 -11.71 0.96 9.28
N PHE A 305 -12.91 1.56 9.25
CA PHE A 305 -14.10 0.98 9.86
C PHE A 305 -14.58 -0.30 9.16
N PHE A 306 -14.34 -0.44 7.85
CA PHE A 306 -14.72 -1.65 7.09
C PHE A 306 -13.63 -2.73 7.10
N TYR A 307 -12.36 -2.34 7.23
CA TYR A 307 -11.19 -3.23 7.11
C TYR A 307 -11.16 -4.36 8.16
N ASN A 308 -11.54 -4.09 9.41
CA ASN A 308 -11.56 -5.10 10.48
C ASN A 308 -12.51 -6.28 10.18
N LYS A 309 -13.62 -6.05 9.45
CA LYS A 309 -14.52 -7.14 9.04
C LYS A 309 -13.93 -8.02 7.94
N ILE A 310 -13.04 -7.48 7.12
CA ILE A 310 -12.38 -8.22 6.02
C ILE A 310 -11.25 -9.10 6.57
N ILE A 311 -10.54 -8.65 7.62
CA ILE A 311 -9.46 -9.44 8.23
C ILE A 311 -9.98 -10.49 9.20
N CYS A 312 -10.89 -10.16 10.12
CA CYS A 312 -11.34 -11.13 11.13
C CYS A 312 -12.01 -12.37 10.53
N SER A 313 -12.62 -12.26 9.36
CA SER A 313 -13.16 -13.41 8.62
C SER A 313 -12.08 -14.32 8.03
N LYS A 314 -10.93 -13.76 7.61
CA LYS A 314 -9.79 -14.51 7.08
C LYS A 314 -9.00 -15.26 8.15
N THR A 315 -8.74 -14.66 9.32
CA THR A 315 -7.98 -15.30 10.40
C THR A 315 -8.71 -16.51 11.00
N LEU A 316 -10.05 -16.47 11.10
CA LEU A 316 -10.86 -17.61 11.55
C LEU A 316 -10.81 -18.81 10.57
N TYR A 317 -10.59 -18.56 9.29
CA TYR A 317 -10.46 -19.60 8.26
C TYR A 317 -9.10 -20.30 8.29
N HIS A 318 -8.01 -19.56 8.56
CA HIS A 318 -6.67 -20.15 8.61
C HIS A 318 -6.44 -21.06 9.82
N VAL A 319 -7.03 -20.71 10.98
CA VAL A 319 -6.91 -21.55 12.19
C VAL A 319 -7.68 -22.87 12.04
N SER A 320 -8.80 -22.87 11.30
CA SER A 320 -9.59 -24.08 11.06
C SER A 320 -9.00 -24.98 9.97
N GLY A 321 -8.39 -24.41 8.92
CA GLY A 321 -7.71 -25.18 7.86
C GLY A 321 -6.43 -25.90 8.30
N PHE A 322 -5.69 -25.37 9.28
CA PHE A 322 -4.50 -26.03 9.82
C PHE A 322 -4.81 -27.34 10.59
N HIS A 323 -6.04 -27.52 11.05
CA HIS A 323 -6.45 -28.73 11.76
C HIS A 323 -6.95 -29.86 10.86
N SER A 324 -7.34 -29.60 9.61
CA SER A 324 -8.01 -30.59 8.77
C SER A 324 -7.09 -31.35 7.79
N HIS A 325 -5.84 -30.94 7.59
CA HIS A 325 -4.93 -31.58 6.60
C HIS A 325 -3.60 -32.11 7.17
N GLY A 326 -3.51 -32.31 8.48
CA GLY A 326 -2.31 -32.84 9.14
C GLY A 326 -2.50 -34.19 9.82
N HIS A 327 -2.77 -35.28 9.09
CA HIS A 327 -2.37 -36.61 9.54
C HIS A 327 -0.85 -36.75 9.33
N PHE A 328 -0.08 -35.94 10.04
CA PHE A 328 1.36 -36.16 10.20
C PHE A 328 1.53 -37.20 11.32
N ASP A 329 2.10 -38.34 10.95
CA ASP A 329 2.50 -39.39 11.87
C ASP A 329 3.49 -38.82 12.90
N THR A 330 3.01 -38.60 14.13
CA THR A 330 3.68 -37.82 15.18
C THR A 330 4.35 -38.71 16.22
N GLY A 331 4.78 -39.91 15.83
CA GLY A 331 5.36 -40.90 16.75
C GLY A 331 6.63 -40.47 17.51
N ASN A 332 7.35 -39.41 17.13
CA ASN A 332 8.56 -39.02 17.90
C ASN A 332 9.04 -37.54 17.85
N LYS A 333 8.35 -36.63 17.15
CA LYS A 333 8.79 -35.21 17.04
C LYS A 333 7.99 -34.21 17.89
N GLN A 334 6.84 -34.58 18.45
CA GLN A 334 6.02 -33.66 19.26
C GLN A 334 6.68 -33.26 20.59
N LYS A 335 7.56 -34.08 21.18
CA LYS A 335 8.26 -33.73 22.43
C LYS A 335 9.28 -32.60 22.27
N ASN A 336 9.82 -32.38 21.07
CA ASN A 336 10.82 -31.33 20.83
C ASN A 336 10.21 -29.97 20.45
N PHE A 337 8.98 -29.95 19.93
CA PHE A 337 8.31 -28.70 19.53
C PHE A 337 7.64 -27.99 20.71
N ALA A 338 7.07 -28.75 21.67
CA ALA A 338 6.51 -28.18 22.90
C ALA A 338 7.59 -27.60 23.83
N THR A 339 8.79 -28.18 23.82
CA THR A 339 9.94 -27.63 24.54
C THR A 339 10.50 -26.37 23.86
N LEU A 340 10.55 -26.31 22.52
CA LEU A 340 10.99 -25.10 21.81
C LEU A 340 10.03 -23.91 21.99
N SER A 341 8.71 -24.13 21.95
CA SER A 341 7.72 -23.06 22.10
C SER A 341 7.71 -22.48 23.53
N SER A 342 7.84 -23.32 24.56
CA SER A 342 7.98 -22.85 25.95
C SER A 342 9.28 -22.09 26.20
N THR A 343 10.38 -22.47 25.52
CA THR A 343 11.67 -21.79 25.62
C THR A 343 11.65 -20.42 24.93
N LEU A 344 11.01 -20.31 23.77
CA LEU A 344 10.86 -19.04 23.05
C LEU A 344 9.93 -18.07 23.80
N ILE A 345 8.87 -18.58 24.45
CA ILE A 345 8.00 -17.77 25.31
C ILE A 345 8.77 -17.26 26.54
N HIS A 346 9.65 -18.08 27.14
CA HIS A 346 10.49 -17.64 28.25
C HIS A 346 11.55 -16.60 27.86
N ILE A 347 12.17 -16.73 26.68
CA ILE A 347 13.12 -15.75 26.15
C ILE A 347 12.41 -14.41 25.84
N PHE A 348 11.19 -14.46 25.31
CA PHE A 348 10.39 -13.26 25.01
C PHE A 348 9.94 -12.53 26.28
N VAL A 349 9.64 -13.26 27.37
CA VAL A 349 9.30 -12.66 28.68
C VAL A 349 10.52 -12.08 29.39
N LEU A 350 11.72 -12.65 29.19
CA LEU A 350 12.98 -12.12 29.73
C LEU A 350 13.43 -10.83 29.02
N TYR A 351 13.14 -10.69 27.72
CA TYR A 351 13.49 -9.50 26.95
C TYR A 351 12.59 -8.27 27.25
N LEU A 352 11.41 -8.49 27.84
CA LEU A 352 10.49 -7.41 28.25
C LEU A 352 10.70 -6.92 29.69
N LYS A 353 11.69 -7.47 30.42
CA LYS A 353 12.06 -7.06 31.79
C LYS A 353 13.44 -6.40 31.89
N LEU A 354 14.13 -6.20 30.76
CA LEU A 354 15.29 -5.33 30.61
C LEU A 354 14.86 -4.09 29.82
#